data_AF-A0A4R3GXU7-F1
#
_entry.id   AF-A0A4R3GXU7-F1
#
_cell.length_a   1.000
_cell.length_b   1.000
_cell.length_c   1.000
_cell.angle_alpha   90.00
_cell.angle_beta   90.00
_cell.angle_gamma   90.00
#
_symmetry.space_group_name_H-M   'P 1'
#
loop_
_entity.id
_entity.type
_entity.pdbx_description
1 polymer ?
#
loop_
_entity_poly.entity_id
_entity_poly.type
_entity_poly.pdbx_seq_one_letter_code
_entity_poly.pdbx_strand_id
1 'polypeptide(L)'
;MTSKPSPPKGAATRPRSISAGGKRARAAKAGSATSGAVAGIDRNDPGRPPPIFVHSSFRTSSTWLWTRFRAAENTVAYCEIFHELLAELSVDQIPSISPNSWLSRHPPSSPYFIEFFDLLEPRGGARNFSAAFAFETFVPREGPRGDLSQAELDYVKTLIENPADPARVAVLTDNRTLGRCVGLKRRFGGLHLLAYRNLFHQWNSYSNQHREQNRYFLDTIKYTIEYAEHIEFFRKLKDFLHLRTEVFDGDWIEHCDYDDIFVAFVATHLYFYMAMFDAIDVVVDVNRLTGDRAYAEAIEATIAARGGIRIDLSSARANIEAPLRPVSDPAGVRFKIETFFKYATREVQPSSQAEAFARRLVDEMWAEHARFTFYTRSLFAAADSASPASKLDQGLLEEARALLAAKSADADTALERLRGLQEELDTVRDAAQRMVSEADQRHQAALAAQRDEAGRLRVEAAREKSHNDDLSARLAALEVELRHEAAFNAKLVSSVDVLRQAFGAVEREVGLRGIHADQGVSPEIASVANDADAQVRAMIATIEDLAMILGRERETLADLEARKTRDNARIMQLLARRRVLLDQRDAVLDLVRAARTRHQVVASLASRTVERPGDRSKQ
;
A
#
# COMPACT_ATOMS: atom_id res chain seq x y z
N MET A 1 71.66 -18.77 -0.22
CA MET A 1 71.33 -19.74 -1.29
C MET A 1 69.87 -19.54 -1.68
N THR A 2 69.59 -19.59 -2.99
CA THR A 2 68.28 -19.60 -3.69
C THR A 2 67.36 -18.38 -3.48
N SER A 3 67.51 -17.29 -4.25
CA SER A 3 67.05 -17.04 -5.64
C SER A 3 65.59 -16.54 -5.73
N LYS A 4 65.45 -15.21 -5.85
CA LYS A 4 64.24 -14.49 -6.27
C LYS A 4 64.11 -14.54 -7.81
N PRO A 5 62.89 -14.62 -8.38
CA PRO A 5 62.70 -14.48 -9.82
C PRO A 5 62.49 -13.00 -10.21
N SER A 6 63.18 -12.59 -11.28
CA SER A 6 63.05 -11.30 -11.97
C SER A 6 61.80 -11.25 -12.84
N PRO A 7 61.18 -10.07 -13.05
CA PRO A 7 60.15 -9.88 -14.06
C PRO A 7 60.75 -9.59 -15.45
N PRO A 8 60.03 -9.89 -16.54
CA PRO A 8 60.55 -9.79 -17.90
C PRO A 8 60.56 -8.35 -18.42
N LYS A 9 61.63 -8.04 -19.16
CA LYS A 9 61.81 -6.84 -19.97
C LYS A 9 61.17 -7.03 -21.36
N GLY A 10 60.51 -5.97 -21.84
CA GLY A 10 60.60 -5.54 -23.25
C GLY A 10 59.31 -5.60 -24.07
N ALA A 11 58.83 -4.44 -24.51
CA ALA A 11 58.43 -4.20 -25.90
C ALA A 11 58.19 -2.70 -26.18
N ALA A 12 59.16 -2.12 -26.89
CA ALA A 12 59.10 -1.09 -27.92
C ALA A 12 57.94 -0.06 -27.95
N THR A 13 58.33 1.18 -27.64
CA THR A 13 57.74 2.44 -28.10
C THR A 13 57.85 2.63 -29.62
N ARG A 14 56.75 3.03 -30.27
CA ARG A 14 56.75 3.79 -31.53
C ARG A 14 55.75 4.94 -31.45
N PRO A 15 56.08 6.15 -31.95
CA PRO A 15 55.24 7.33 -31.83
C PRO A 15 54.17 7.32 -32.93
N ARG A 16 52.92 7.64 -32.59
CA ARG A 16 51.89 7.96 -33.58
C ARG A 16 51.69 9.47 -33.65
N SER A 17 51.79 9.92 -34.89
CA SER A 17 51.64 11.27 -35.41
C SER A 17 50.36 11.96 -34.96
N ILE A 18 50.52 13.22 -34.58
CA ILE A 18 49.47 14.23 -34.50
C ILE A 18 49.02 14.51 -35.95
N SER A 19 47.76 14.19 -36.27
CA SER A 19 47.08 14.80 -37.42
C SER A 19 45.90 15.63 -36.92
N ALA A 20 45.96 16.91 -37.24
CA ALA A 20 44.86 17.83 -37.15
C ALA A 20 43.83 17.50 -38.24
N GLY A 21 42.54 17.60 -37.92
CA GLY A 21 41.49 17.65 -38.94
C GLY A 21 40.11 17.21 -38.48
N GLY A 22 39.16 18.13 -38.51
CA GLY A 22 37.78 17.81 -38.82
C GLY A 22 36.75 17.96 -37.70
N LYS A 23 36.36 19.21 -37.41
CA LYS A 23 35.03 19.50 -36.86
C LYS A 23 33.97 18.99 -37.85
N ARG A 24 33.28 17.90 -37.53
CA ARG A 24 31.98 17.56 -38.12
C ARG A 24 30.97 17.39 -36.99
N ALA A 25 30.08 18.36 -36.88
CA ALA A 25 28.86 18.25 -36.10
C ALA A 25 28.02 17.08 -36.64
N ARG A 26 27.88 16.01 -35.86
CA ARG A 26 26.88 14.97 -36.09
C ARG A 26 25.62 15.36 -35.33
N ALA A 27 24.57 15.65 -36.09
CA ALA A 27 23.21 15.71 -35.60
C ALA A 27 22.86 14.37 -34.92
N ALA A 28 22.42 14.45 -33.66
CA ALA A 28 21.91 13.32 -32.91
C ALA A 28 20.61 12.84 -33.56
N LYS A 29 20.69 11.69 -34.25
CA LYS A 29 19.52 10.95 -34.72
C LYS A 29 18.90 10.29 -33.48
N ALA A 30 17.70 10.72 -33.11
CA ALA A 30 16.89 10.11 -32.07
C ALA A 30 16.75 8.61 -32.37
N GLY A 31 17.35 7.78 -31.53
CA GLY A 31 17.20 6.34 -31.56
C GLY A 31 15.80 5.99 -31.08
N SER A 32 14.99 5.48 -31.99
CA SER A 32 13.75 4.75 -31.70
C SER A 32 14.10 3.53 -30.86
N ALA A 33 14.02 3.65 -29.54
CA ALA A 33 14.07 2.53 -28.62
C ALA A 33 12.73 1.79 -28.71
N THR A 34 12.76 0.58 -29.26
CA THR A 34 11.68 -0.40 -29.16
C THR A 34 11.45 -0.71 -27.68
N SER A 35 10.37 -0.16 -27.13
CA SER A 35 9.91 -0.43 -25.78
C SER A 35 9.43 -1.88 -25.69
N GLY A 36 10.22 -2.74 -25.05
CA GLY A 36 9.67 -3.98 -24.48
C GLY A 36 8.62 -3.58 -23.45
N ALA A 37 7.35 -3.86 -23.75
CA ALA A 37 6.24 -3.62 -22.85
C ALA A 37 6.34 -4.57 -21.66
N VAL A 38 7.05 -4.14 -20.61
CA VAL A 38 6.97 -4.79 -19.31
C VAL A 38 5.70 -4.27 -18.64
N ALA A 39 4.91 -5.18 -18.06
CA ALA A 39 3.63 -4.92 -17.41
C ALA A 39 3.77 -3.92 -16.23
N GLY A 40 3.88 -2.63 -16.52
CA GLY A 40 3.52 -1.57 -15.59
C GLY A 40 2.00 -1.56 -15.41
N ILE A 41 1.51 -0.83 -14.40
CA ILE A 41 0.08 -0.54 -14.24
C ILE A 41 -0.48 -0.18 -15.61
N ASP A 42 -1.62 -0.76 -15.98
CA ASP A 42 -2.29 -0.41 -17.23
C ASP A 42 -2.57 1.09 -17.15
N ARG A 43 -1.73 1.88 -17.83
CA ARG A 43 -1.85 3.34 -17.87
C ARG A 43 -3.20 3.77 -18.46
N ASN A 44 -3.97 2.81 -18.97
CA ASN A 44 -5.29 2.98 -19.52
C ASN A 44 -6.42 2.55 -18.57
N ASP A 45 -6.20 2.27 -17.27
CA ASP A 45 -7.34 2.23 -16.32
C ASP A 45 -7.89 3.65 -16.18
N PRO A 46 -8.95 4.04 -16.92
CA PRO A 46 -9.35 5.43 -17.07
C PRO A 46 -9.98 5.98 -15.78
N GLY A 47 -10.27 5.10 -14.81
CA GLY A 47 -10.95 5.45 -13.58
C GLY A 47 -10.02 5.75 -12.41
N ARG A 48 -8.75 5.33 -12.46
CA ARG A 48 -7.83 5.48 -11.33
C ARG A 48 -6.90 6.68 -11.53
N PRO A 49 -6.84 7.63 -10.59
CA PRO A 49 -5.93 8.75 -10.71
C PRO A 49 -4.46 8.28 -10.55
N PRO A 50 -3.51 8.94 -11.23
CA PRO A 50 -2.10 8.57 -11.16
C PRO A 50 -1.57 8.77 -9.73
N PRO A 51 -0.65 7.90 -9.26
CA PRO A 51 -0.10 8.01 -7.92
C PRO A 51 0.79 9.25 -7.75
N ILE A 52 0.97 9.65 -6.50
CA ILE A 52 1.96 10.67 -6.09
C ILE A 52 3.05 10.00 -5.27
N PHE A 53 4.31 10.23 -5.63
CA PHE A 53 5.47 9.81 -4.86
C PHE A 53 6.13 11.01 -4.19
N VAL A 54 6.34 10.94 -2.88
CA VAL A 54 7.12 11.93 -2.12
C VAL A 54 8.45 11.30 -1.73
N HIS A 55 9.48 11.70 -2.45
CA HIS A 55 10.86 11.33 -2.21
C HIS A 55 11.48 12.30 -1.23
N SER A 56 12.21 11.76 -0.27
CA SER A 56 12.82 12.56 0.77
C SER A 56 14.02 11.81 1.36
N SER A 57 14.90 12.50 2.09
CA SER A 57 15.81 11.80 2.99
C SER A 57 15.24 11.86 4.42
N PHE A 58 15.80 11.10 5.36
CA PHE A 58 15.37 11.19 6.75
C PHE A 58 15.56 12.61 7.28
N ARG A 59 14.71 13.03 8.23
CA ARG A 59 14.79 14.34 8.90
C ARG A 59 14.62 15.56 7.98
N THR A 60 13.97 15.39 6.83
CA THR A 60 13.59 16.45 5.88
C THR A 60 12.14 16.93 6.05
N SER A 61 11.51 16.67 7.21
CA SER A 61 10.09 16.95 7.45
C SER A 61 9.12 16.20 6.51
N SER A 62 9.55 15.06 5.95
CA SER A 62 8.74 14.20 5.10
C SER A 62 7.48 13.69 5.81
N THR A 63 7.57 13.34 7.09
CA THR A 63 6.40 12.94 7.89
C THR A 63 5.39 14.08 8.02
N TRP A 64 5.83 15.33 8.25
CA TRP A 64 4.90 16.47 8.26
C TRP A 64 4.23 16.65 6.90
N LEU A 65 5.01 16.61 5.79
CA LEU A 65 4.46 16.74 4.46
C LEU A 65 3.45 15.61 4.13
N TRP A 66 3.76 14.38 4.54
CA TRP A 66 2.85 13.24 4.48
C TRP A 66 1.54 13.52 5.21
N THR A 67 1.56 14.08 6.43
CA THR A 67 0.31 14.44 7.13
C THR A 67 -0.55 15.44 6.36
N ARG A 68 0.07 16.31 5.53
CA ARG A 68 -0.66 17.26 4.69
C ARG A 68 -1.37 16.60 3.52
N PHE A 69 -0.75 15.59 2.92
CA PHE A 69 -1.42 14.74 1.95
C PHE A 69 -2.52 13.91 2.60
N ARG A 70 -2.23 13.25 3.73
CA ARG A 70 -3.17 12.42 4.47
C ARG A 70 -4.46 13.15 4.87
N ALA A 71 -4.36 14.44 5.17
CA ALA A 71 -5.50 15.29 5.52
C ALA A 71 -6.40 15.62 4.33
N ALA A 72 -5.97 15.40 3.09
CA ALA A 72 -6.78 15.63 1.90
C ALA A 72 -7.76 14.46 1.67
N GLU A 73 -9.05 14.80 1.54
CA GLU A 73 -10.18 13.85 1.50
C GLU A 73 -10.06 12.78 0.40
N ASN A 74 -9.49 13.14 -0.75
CA ASN A 74 -9.39 12.29 -1.93
C ASN A 74 -8.06 11.50 -2.01
N THR A 75 -7.39 11.24 -0.89
CA THR A 75 -6.08 10.58 -0.89
C THR A 75 -6.01 9.38 0.05
N VAL A 76 -5.20 8.38 -0.27
CA VAL A 76 -4.70 7.38 0.69
C VAL A 76 -3.19 7.56 0.77
N ALA A 77 -2.70 8.08 1.89
CA ALA A 77 -1.29 8.44 2.04
C ALA A 77 -0.54 7.41 2.89
N TYR A 78 0.35 6.64 2.27
CA TYR A 78 1.19 5.65 2.94
C TYR A 78 2.48 6.30 3.48
N CYS A 79 2.72 6.17 4.78
CA CYS A 79 3.95 6.60 5.43
C CYS A 79 5.03 5.53 5.30
N GLU A 80 6.23 5.94 4.90
CA GLU A 80 7.45 5.12 4.83
C GLU A 80 7.21 3.72 4.24
N ILE A 81 6.79 3.69 2.97
CA ILE A 81 6.43 2.46 2.24
C ILE A 81 7.54 1.40 2.16
N PHE A 82 8.78 1.73 2.51
CA PHE A 82 9.91 0.80 2.56
C PHE A 82 10.53 0.70 3.96
N HIS A 83 9.77 0.99 5.01
CA HIS A 83 10.19 0.82 6.39
C HIS A 83 10.33 -0.67 6.76
N GLU A 84 11.43 -1.05 7.40
CA GLU A 84 11.75 -2.44 7.77
C GLU A 84 10.67 -3.10 8.65
N LEU A 85 10.05 -2.34 9.56
CA LEU A 85 8.93 -2.81 10.39
C LEU A 85 7.78 -3.41 9.56
N LEU A 86 7.57 -3.00 8.32
CA LEU A 86 6.50 -3.53 7.46
C LEU A 86 6.68 -5.03 7.16
N ALA A 87 7.86 -5.62 7.38
CA ALA A 87 8.06 -7.06 7.22
C ALA A 87 7.36 -7.89 8.30
N GLU A 88 7.17 -7.33 9.49
CA GLU A 88 6.65 -8.04 10.66
C GLU A 88 5.45 -7.33 11.31
N LEU A 89 5.07 -6.15 10.79
CA LEU A 89 4.00 -5.32 11.35
C LEU A 89 2.69 -6.12 11.46
N SER A 90 2.16 -6.18 12.67
CA SER A 90 0.85 -6.76 12.96
C SER A 90 -0.19 -5.67 13.23
N VAL A 91 -1.47 -6.02 13.11
CA VAL A 91 -2.59 -5.11 13.39
C VAL A 91 -2.51 -4.53 14.79
N ASP A 92 -2.14 -5.34 15.78
CA ASP A 92 -2.07 -4.96 17.19
C ASP A 92 -0.92 -3.97 17.49
N GLN A 93 0.11 -3.93 16.63
CA GLN A 93 1.23 -3.00 16.77
C GLN A 93 0.92 -1.61 16.22
N ILE A 94 -0.02 -1.47 15.28
CA ILE A 94 -0.30 -0.17 14.64
C ILE A 94 -0.56 0.94 15.68
N PRO A 95 -1.43 0.78 16.71
CA PRO A 95 -1.73 1.85 17.66
C PRO A 95 -0.51 2.34 18.46
N SER A 96 0.51 1.50 18.68
CA SER A 96 1.70 1.87 19.45
C SER A 96 2.72 2.65 18.61
N ILE A 97 2.61 2.66 17.29
CA ILE A 97 3.54 3.34 16.38
C ILE A 97 2.96 4.70 15.98
N SER A 98 3.13 5.68 16.86
CA SER A 98 2.54 7.03 16.75
C SER A 98 3.56 8.14 17.02
N PRO A 99 3.24 9.42 16.78
CA PRO A 99 4.12 10.53 17.13
C PRO A 99 4.60 10.56 18.58
N ASN A 100 3.85 9.93 19.50
CA ASN A 100 4.15 9.92 20.92
C ASN A 100 5.01 8.73 21.37
N SER A 101 5.30 7.76 20.49
CA SER A 101 6.08 6.57 20.87
C SER A 101 7.58 6.81 20.95
N TRP A 102 8.05 7.97 20.48
CA TRP A 102 9.43 8.42 20.56
C TRP A 102 9.50 9.95 20.47
N LEU A 103 10.67 10.55 20.71
CA LEU A 103 10.89 12.00 20.61
C LEU A 103 10.96 12.47 19.14
N SER A 104 9.88 12.22 18.40
CA SER A 104 9.74 12.53 16.97
C SER A 104 9.69 14.03 16.70
N ARG A 105 9.10 14.79 17.64
CA ARG A 105 8.70 16.21 17.49
C ARG A 105 7.68 16.41 16.36
N HIS A 106 7.03 15.34 15.91
CA HIS A 106 5.96 15.41 14.93
C HIS A 106 4.68 15.92 15.60
N PRO A 107 3.83 16.68 14.88
CA PRO A 107 2.54 17.07 15.42
C PRO A 107 1.69 15.83 15.74
N PRO A 108 0.73 15.92 16.68
CA PRO A 108 -0.22 14.85 16.93
C PRO A 108 -0.91 14.40 15.65
N SER A 109 -0.94 13.10 15.40
CA SER A 109 -1.62 12.49 14.27
C SER A 109 -2.07 11.07 14.62
N SER A 110 -2.95 10.49 13.80
CA SER A 110 -3.23 9.05 13.83
C SER A 110 -1.94 8.23 13.62
N PRO A 111 -1.90 6.95 14.04
CA PRO A 111 -0.72 6.10 13.89
C PRO A 111 -0.13 6.10 12.48
N TYR A 112 1.20 5.96 12.38
CA TYR A 112 1.93 6.15 11.12
C TYR A 112 1.55 5.14 10.04
N PHE A 113 1.25 3.91 10.43
CA PHE A 113 1.04 2.79 9.50
C PHE A 113 -0.42 2.31 9.42
N ILE A 114 -1.40 3.10 9.87
CA ILE A 114 -2.82 2.66 9.82
C ILE A 114 -3.32 2.44 8.40
N GLU A 115 -2.77 3.13 7.39
CA GLU A 115 -3.13 2.93 5.98
C GLU A 115 -2.73 1.54 5.45
N PHE A 116 -1.87 0.81 6.16
CA PHE A 116 -1.50 -0.56 5.83
C PHE A 116 -2.46 -1.61 6.42
N PHE A 117 -3.46 -1.22 7.22
CA PHE A 117 -4.33 -2.16 7.95
C PHE A 117 -4.91 -3.27 7.05
N ASP A 118 -5.48 -2.92 5.90
CA ASP A 118 -6.08 -3.88 4.96
C ASP A 118 -5.05 -4.71 4.16
N LEU A 119 -3.77 -4.35 4.27
CA LEU A 119 -2.65 -5.00 3.61
C LEU A 119 -1.87 -5.92 4.53
N LEU A 120 -2.13 -5.93 5.84
CA LEU A 120 -1.43 -6.81 6.77
C LEU A 120 -1.93 -8.25 6.64
N GLU A 121 -0.99 -9.18 6.54
CA GLU A 121 -1.28 -10.60 6.51
C GLU A 121 -1.58 -11.13 7.93
N PRO A 122 -2.36 -12.22 8.09
CA PRO A 122 -2.76 -12.72 9.42
C PRO A 122 -1.61 -13.09 10.35
N ARG A 123 -0.41 -13.34 9.81
CA ARG A 123 0.81 -13.66 10.57
C ARG A 123 1.70 -12.44 10.84
N GLY A 124 1.24 -11.24 10.50
CA GLY A 124 2.07 -10.05 10.44
C GLY A 124 2.74 -9.88 9.07
N GLY A 125 3.24 -8.68 8.84
CA GLY A 125 3.86 -8.26 7.59
C GLY A 125 2.85 -7.70 6.58
N ALA A 126 3.26 -6.67 5.85
CA ALA A 126 2.50 -6.12 4.74
C ALA A 126 2.58 -7.05 3.51
N ARG A 127 1.45 -7.27 2.85
CA ARG A 127 1.35 -8.11 1.65
C ARG A 127 2.38 -7.69 0.60
N ASN A 128 3.09 -8.67 0.05
CA ASN A 128 4.15 -8.53 -0.95
C ASN A 128 5.39 -7.74 -0.47
N PHE A 129 5.45 -7.29 0.78
CA PHE A 129 6.62 -6.62 1.32
C PHE A 129 7.74 -7.63 1.64
N SER A 130 8.98 -7.23 1.39
CA SER A 130 10.18 -7.97 1.81
C SER A 130 11.07 -7.06 2.65
N ALA A 131 11.63 -7.58 3.74
CA ALA A 131 12.59 -6.85 4.58
C ALA A 131 13.79 -6.32 3.78
N ALA A 132 14.19 -7.05 2.72
CA ALA A 132 15.25 -6.63 1.81
C ALA A 132 14.97 -5.29 1.11
N PHE A 133 13.72 -4.84 1.04
CA PHE A 133 13.38 -3.55 0.43
C PHE A 133 13.87 -2.34 1.24
N ALA A 134 14.10 -2.51 2.55
CA ALA A 134 14.52 -1.41 3.40
C ALA A 134 15.98 -0.98 3.14
N PHE A 135 16.90 -1.93 2.91
CA PHE A 135 18.32 -1.61 2.73
C PHE A 135 19.00 -2.43 1.64
N GLU A 136 18.85 -3.76 1.62
CA GLU A 136 19.54 -4.65 0.67
C GLU A 136 19.27 -4.29 -0.80
N THR A 137 18.03 -3.89 -1.10
CA THR A 137 17.60 -3.50 -2.45
C THR A 137 17.24 -2.01 -2.52
N PHE A 138 17.62 -1.22 -1.50
CA PHE A 138 17.41 0.24 -1.48
C PHE A 138 18.00 0.89 -2.74
N VAL A 139 19.22 0.48 -3.10
CA VAL A 139 19.85 0.83 -4.36
C VAL A 139 19.76 -0.39 -5.28
N PRO A 140 19.08 -0.30 -6.44
CA PRO A 140 19.03 -1.39 -7.39
C PRO A 140 20.43 -1.88 -7.76
N ARG A 141 20.52 -3.14 -8.20
CA ARG A 141 21.81 -3.78 -8.52
C ARG A 141 22.56 -3.05 -9.65
N GLU A 142 21.83 -2.42 -10.56
CA GLU A 142 22.36 -1.61 -11.65
C GLU A 142 22.64 -0.15 -11.24
N GLY A 143 22.50 0.19 -9.96
CA GLY A 143 22.66 1.53 -9.40
C GLY A 143 21.34 2.31 -9.28
N PRO A 144 21.39 3.58 -8.82
CA PRO A 144 20.18 4.37 -8.50
C PRO A 144 19.31 4.73 -9.72
N ARG A 145 19.82 4.52 -10.94
CA ARG A 145 19.08 4.67 -12.21
C ARG A 145 18.56 3.33 -12.76
N GLY A 146 18.87 2.24 -12.07
CA GLY A 146 18.40 0.89 -12.33
C GLY A 146 16.88 0.79 -12.22
N ASP A 147 16.38 -0.36 -12.62
CA ASP A 147 14.94 -0.65 -12.54
C ASP A 147 14.58 -1.30 -11.20
N LEU A 148 13.29 -1.31 -10.89
CA LEU A 148 12.77 -2.06 -9.74
C LEU A 148 12.81 -3.56 -10.01
N SER A 149 13.07 -4.34 -8.97
CA SER A 149 12.85 -5.79 -9.01
C SER A 149 11.36 -6.11 -9.18
N GLN A 150 11.04 -7.32 -9.67
CA GLN A 150 9.63 -7.72 -9.82
C GLN A 150 8.89 -7.72 -8.48
N ALA A 151 9.53 -8.12 -7.39
CA ALA A 151 8.92 -8.12 -6.06
C ALA A 151 8.61 -6.68 -5.58
N GLU A 152 9.51 -5.72 -5.81
CA GLU A 152 9.24 -4.30 -5.52
C GLU A 152 8.10 -3.75 -6.39
N LEU A 153 8.02 -4.16 -7.66
CA LEU A 153 6.93 -3.78 -8.55
C LEU A 153 5.58 -4.27 -8.04
N ASP A 154 5.49 -5.56 -7.69
CA ASP A 154 4.24 -6.17 -7.21
C ASP A 154 3.78 -5.54 -5.88
N TYR A 155 4.72 -5.24 -4.99
CA TYR A 155 4.46 -4.54 -3.75
C TYR A 155 3.94 -3.11 -3.95
N VAL A 156 4.66 -2.29 -4.71
CA VAL A 156 4.25 -0.88 -4.95
C VAL A 156 2.93 -0.82 -5.73
N LYS A 157 2.73 -1.74 -6.68
CA LYS A 157 1.45 -1.89 -7.37
C LYS A 157 0.32 -2.19 -6.39
N THR A 158 0.54 -3.11 -5.45
CA THR A 158 -0.43 -3.43 -4.39
C THR A 158 -0.83 -2.18 -3.61
N LEU A 159 0.13 -1.33 -3.20
CA LEU A 159 -0.17 -0.08 -2.49
C LEU A 159 -1.01 0.90 -3.32
N ILE A 160 -0.68 1.04 -4.61
CA ILE A 160 -1.39 1.93 -5.53
C ILE A 160 -2.82 1.43 -5.79
N GLU A 161 -3.00 0.11 -5.86
CA GLU A 161 -4.28 -0.53 -6.16
C GLU A 161 -5.21 -0.69 -4.95
N ASN A 162 -4.64 -0.72 -3.74
CA ASN A 162 -5.34 -0.98 -2.47
C ASN A 162 -6.48 -0.02 -2.08
N PRO A 163 -6.47 1.30 -2.40
CA PRO A 163 -7.57 2.18 -2.02
C PRO A 163 -8.93 1.61 -2.43
N ALA A 164 -9.82 1.39 -1.45
CA ALA A 164 -11.15 0.79 -1.67
C ALA A 164 -12.02 1.64 -2.61
N ASP A 165 -11.86 2.96 -2.55
CA ASP A 165 -12.41 3.89 -3.52
C ASP A 165 -11.36 4.13 -4.64
N PRO A 166 -11.60 3.66 -5.88
CA PRO A 166 -10.67 3.84 -6.98
C PRO A 166 -10.48 5.30 -7.39
N ALA A 167 -11.33 6.23 -6.94
CA ALA A 167 -11.17 7.66 -7.18
C ALA A 167 -10.15 8.33 -6.24
N ARG A 168 -9.70 7.65 -5.17
CA ARG A 168 -8.69 8.19 -4.25
C ARG A 168 -7.29 8.03 -4.83
N VAL A 169 -6.49 9.10 -4.70
CA VAL A 169 -5.10 9.11 -5.14
C VAL A 169 -4.21 8.42 -4.10
N ALA A 170 -3.44 7.42 -4.52
CA ALA A 170 -2.40 6.84 -3.67
C ALA A 170 -1.22 7.81 -3.57
N VAL A 171 -0.87 8.21 -2.35
CA VAL A 171 0.32 9.02 -2.05
C VAL A 171 1.32 8.15 -1.30
N LEU A 172 2.49 7.92 -1.88
CA LEU A 172 3.51 7.02 -1.37
C LEU A 172 4.71 7.86 -0.92
N THR A 173 4.99 7.86 0.37
CA THR A 173 6.06 8.68 0.95
C THR A 173 7.09 7.76 1.59
N ASP A 174 8.38 7.97 1.33
CA ASP A 174 9.43 7.16 1.96
C ASP A 174 10.84 7.73 1.73
N ASN A 175 11.71 7.56 2.73
CA ASN A 175 13.07 8.10 2.74
C ASN A 175 14.04 7.28 1.86
N ARG A 176 13.75 5.99 1.73
CA ARG A 176 14.46 4.99 0.91
C ARG A 176 13.90 4.91 -0.51
N THR A 177 13.05 5.84 -0.93
CA THR A 177 12.74 5.96 -2.35
C THR A 177 13.83 6.68 -3.16
N LEU A 178 14.78 7.37 -2.49
CA LEU A 178 15.86 8.10 -3.16
C LEU A 178 16.73 7.22 -4.08
N GLY A 179 17.06 6.00 -3.62
CA GLY A 179 17.86 5.03 -4.36
C GLY A 179 17.12 4.36 -5.53
N ARG A 180 15.80 4.51 -5.61
CA ARG A 180 14.93 3.82 -6.58
C ARG A 180 13.94 4.73 -7.32
N CYS A 181 14.08 6.04 -7.14
CA CYS A 181 13.18 7.05 -7.70
C CYS A 181 13.02 6.94 -9.22
N VAL A 182 14.12 6.69 -9.94
CA VAL A 182 14.11 6.56 -11.40
C VAL A 182 13.32 5.33 -11.84
N GLY A 183 13.50 4.20 -11.17
CA GLY A 183 12.72 2.97 -11.40
C GLY A 183 11.23 3.21 -11.13
N LEU A 184 10.88 3.82 -9.99
CA LEU A 184 9.51 4.17 -9.64
C LEU A 184 8.85 5.04 -10.72
N LYS A 185 9.51 6.14 -11.15
CA LYS A 185 9.00 7.04 -12.19
C LYS A 185 8.76 6.33 -13.51
N ARG A 186 9.71 5.48 -13.93
CA ARG A 186 9.61 4.73 -15.19
C ARG A 186 8.41 3.79 -15.19
N ARG A 187 8.17 3.11 -14.05
CA ARG A 187 7.23 2.00 -13.93
C ARG A 187 5.82 2.44 -13.59
N PHE A 188 5.67 3.43 -12.73
CA PHE A 188 4.38 3.89 -12.23
C PHE A 188 3.95 5.27 -12.75
N GLY A 189 4.87 6.05 -13.33
CA GLY A 189 4.57 7.40 -13.78
C GLY A 189 4.05 8.26 -12.63
N GLY A 190 3.03 9.08 -12.88
CA GLY A 190 2.46 9.95 -11.85
C GLY A 190 3.36 11.13 -11.49
N LEU A 191 3.06 11.75 -10.34
CA LEU A 191 3.73 12.96 -9.85
C LEU A 191 4.81 12.60 -8.82
N HIS A 192 6.04 13.01 -9.05
CA HIS A 192 7.19 12.75 -8.20
C HIS A 192 7.70 14.06 -7.59
N LEU A 193 7.65 14.14 -6.26
CA LEU A 193 8.11 15.27 -5.49
C LEU A 193 9.42 14.91 -4.79
N LEU A 194 10.37 15.82 -4.75
CA LEU A 194 11.54 15.76 -3.87
C LEU A 194 11.37 16.77 -2.74
N ALA A 195 11.16 16.31 -1.50
CA ALA A 195 11.30 17.14 -0.31
C ALA A 195 12.76 17.12 0.16
N TYR A 196 13.43 18.27 0.10
CA TYR A 196 14.79 18.42 0.61
C TYR A 196 14.85 19.51 1.69
N ARG A 197 15.92 19.42 2.47
CA ARG A 197 16.25 20.37 3.53
C ARG A 197 17.72 20.73 3.41
N ASN A 198 18.10 21.91 3.87
CA ASN A 198 19.48 22.30 4.04
C ASN A 198 20.24 21.20 4.79
N LEU A 199 21.33 20.70 4.19
CA LEU A 199 22.06 19.53 4.67
C LEU A 199 22.64 19.72 6.07
N PHE A 200 22.99 20.95 6.46
CA PHE A 200 23.51 21.23 7.80
C PHE A 200 22.39 21.16 8.85
N HIS A 201 21.22 21.72 8.55
CA HIS A 201 20.04 21.56 9.42
C HIS A 201 19.62 20.10 9.58
N GLN A 202 19.72 19.33 8.50
CA GLN A 202 19.40 17.91 8.51
C GLN A 202 20.42 17.12 9.35
N TRP A 203 21.72 17.38 9.17
CA TRP A 203 22.80 16.80 9.98
C TRP A 203 22.65 17.10 11.48
N ASN A 204 22.32 18.35 11.82
CA ASN A 204 22.06 18.72 13.21
C ASN A 204 20.92 17.88 13.80
N SER A 205 19.93 17.53 12.98
CA SER A 205 18.83 16.70 13.45
C SER A 205 19.20 15.23 13.64
N TYR A 206 20.03 14.66 12.76
CA TYR A 206 20.61 13.33 12.98
C TYR A 206 21.41 13.30 14.28
N SER A 207 22.28 14.29 14.46
CA SER A 207 23.17 14.41 15.60
C SER A 207 22.42 14.62 16.92
N ASN A 208 21.37 15.45 16.90
CA ASN A 208 20.52 15.66 18.06
C ASN A 208 19.75 14.38 18.43
N GLN A 209 19.24 13.62 17.46
CA GLN A 209 18.58 12.33 17.78
C GLN A 209 19.55 11.35 18.44
N HIS A 210 20.80 11.27 17.97
CA HIS A 210 21.80 10.45 18.63
C HIS A 210 22.13 10.94 20.06
N ARG A 211 22.20 12.25 20.29
CA ARG A 211 22.31 12.83 21.66
C ARG A 211 21.16 12.41 22.57
N GLU A 212 19.96 12.28 22.03
CA GLU A 212 18.75 11.77 22.71
C GLU A 212 18.68 10.23 22.71
N GLN A 213 19.83 9.55 22.60
CA GLN A 213 19.98 8.08 22.63
C GLN A 213 19.28 7.34 21.46
N ASN A 214 18.89 8.06 20.41
CA ASN A 214 18.35 7.47 19.19
C ASN A 214 19.40 7.45 18.07
N ARG A 215 20.17 6.36 18.02
CA ARG A 215 21.23 6.12 17.02
C ARG A 215 20.70 5.78 15.61
N TYR A 216 19.41 5.50 15.47
CA TYR A 216 18.80 4.98 14.23
C TYR A 216 19.22 5.76 12.98
N PHE A 217 19.17 7.09 13.01
CA PHE A 217 19.45 7.91 11.83
C PHE A 217 20.92 7.85 11.41
N LEU A 218 21.86 7.81 12.35
CA LEU A 218 23.28 7.63 12.00
C LEU A 218 23.50 6.24 11.42
N ASP A 219 22.92 5.21 12.02
CA ASP A 219 23.02 3.84 11.51
C ASP A 219 22.49 3.69 10.09
N THR A 220 21.44 4.44 9.71
CA THR A 220 20.95 4.41 8.31
C THR A 220 22.00 4.86 7.29
N ILE A 221 22.96 5.71 7.67
CA ILE A 221 24.09 6.09 6.81
C ILE A 221 25.00 4.88 6.59
N LYS A 222 25.38 4.21 7.70
CA LYS A 222 26.19 2.98 7.66
C LYS A 222 25.51 1.89 6.83
N TYR A 223 24.26 1.58 7.11
CA TYR A 223 23.51 0.55 6.37
C TYR A 223 23.41 0.89 4.89
N THR A 224 23.12 2.14 4.54
CA THR A 224 23.10 2.56 3.13
C THR A 224 24.44 2.31 2.44
N ILE A 225 25.56 2.62 3.09
CA ILE A 225 26.90 2.42 2.53
C ILE A 225 27.23 0.94 2.39
N GLU A 226 26.95 0.13 3.43
CA GLU A 226 27.25 -1.30 3.45
C GLU A 226 26.44 -2.08 2.41
N TYR A 227 25.12 -1.85 2.34
CA TYR A 227 24.25 -2.57 1.40
C TYR A 227 24.36 -2.07 -0.05
N ALA A 228 24.99 -0.91 -0.29
CA ALA A 228 25.24 -0.39 -1.62
C ALA A 228 26.67 -0.64 -2.13
N GLU A 229 27.46 -1.52 -1.51
CA GLU A 229 28.88 -1.74 -1.85
C GLU A 229 29.14 -2.28 -3.27
N HIS A 230 28.09 -2.79 -3.94
CA HIS A 230 28.13 -3.14 -5.36
C HIS A 230 28.41 -1.93 -6.25
N ILE A 231 28.18 -0.72 -5.74
CA ILE A 231 28.42 0.56 -6.40
C ILE A 231 29.78 1.13 -5.98
N GLU A 232 30.60 1.55 -6.95
CA GLU A 232 31.99 1.99 -6.70
C GLU A 232 32.06 3.18 -5.74
N PHE A 233 31.18 4.17 -5.88
CA PHE A 233 31.08 5.32 -4.98
C PHE A 233 30.91 4.91 -3.51
N PHE A 234 29.98 4.01 -3.22
CA PHE A 234 29.72 3.56 -1.85
C PHE A 234 30.85 2.71 -1.29
N ARG A 235 31.53 1.91 -2.13
CA ARG A 235 32.75 1.20 -1.73
C ARG A 235 33.85 2.18 -1.29
N LYS A 236 34.03 3.30 -2.00
CA LYS A 236 34.99 4.34 -1.59
C LYS A 236 34.60 5.02 -0.28
N LEU A 237 33.30 5.25 -0.05
CA LEU A 237 32.81 5.77 1.23
C LEU A 237 33.05 4.79 2.37
N LYS A 238 32.80 3.49 2.14
CA LYS A 238 33.08 2.42 3.08
C LYS A 238 34.56 2.38 3.47
N ASP A 239 35.45 2.43 2.47
CA ASP A 239 36.91 2.46 2.67
C ASP A 239 37.36 3.72 3.43
N PHE A 240 36.77 4.88 3.09
CA PHE A 240 37.04 6.17 3.74
C PHE A 240 36.65 6.19 5.21
N LEU A 241 35.50 5.63 5.56
CA LEU A 241 35.06 5.47 6.95
C LEU A 241 35.71 4.28 7.66
N HIS A 242 36.56 3.50 6.96
CA HIS A 242 37.16 2.27 7.48
C HIS A 242 36.14 1.27 8.04
N LEU A 243 34.94 1.20 7.47
CA LEU A 243 33.89 0.26 7.89
C LEU A 243 34.30 -1.17 7.52
N ARG A 244 34.61 -1.98 8.54
CA ARG A 244 34.97 -3.40 8.37
C ARG A 244 33.73 -4.28 8.43
N THR A 245 33.63 -5.23 7.50
CA THR A 245 32.52 -6.18 7.40
C THR A 245 32.50 -7.27 8.47
N GLU A 246 33.62 -7.50 9.16
CA GLU A 246 33.83 -8.75 9.92
C GLU A 246 33.86 -8.57 11.45
N VAL A 247 33.86 -7.34 11.96
CA VAL A 247 33.93 -7.06 13.39
C VAL A 247 33.18 -5.77 13.63
N PHE A 248 32.07 -5.80 14.34
CA PHE A 248 31.81 -4.93 15.50
C PHE A 248 30.39 -5.19 16.04
N ASP A 249 30.35 -5.92 17.16
CA ASP A 249 29.37 -5.72 18.24
C ASP A 249 29.58 -4.35 18.96
N GLY A 250 30.51 -3.50 18.48
CA GLY A 250 30.83 -2.18 19.04
C GLY A 250 30.25 -1.01 18.23
N ASP A 251 30.20 0.17 18.85
CA ASP A 251 29.62 1.37 18.25
C ASP A 251 30.55 1.96 17.17
N TRP A 252 30.18 1.82 15.89
CA TRP A 252 30.97 2.33 14.76
C TRP A 252 31.17 3.85 14.81
N ILE A 253 30.28 4.58 15.50
CA ILE A 253 30.36 6.03 15.69
C ILE A 253 31.58 6.37 16.55
N GLU A 254 31.91 5.54 17.54
CA GLU A 254 33.10 5.73 18.41
C GLU A 254 34.41 5.53 17.66
N HIS A 255 34.38 4.81 16.53
CA HIS A 255 35.56 4.43 15.76
C HIS A 255 35.77 5.31 14.52
N CYS A 256 34.82 6.19 14.21
CA CYS A 256 34.90 7.12 13.10
C CYS A 256 35.08 8.55 13.61
N ASP A 257 35.85 9.35 12.88
CA ASP A 257 35.89 10.79 13.14
C ASP A 257 34.50 11.40 12.84
N TYR A 258 33.99 12.24 13.74
CA TYR A 258 32.68 12.85 13.61
C TYR A 258 32.55 13.70 12.33
N ASP A 259 33.62 14.39 11.94
CA ASP A 259 33.68 15.15 10.69
C ASP A 259 33.63 14.22 9.48
N ASP A 260 34.20 13.02 9.56
CA ASP A 260 34.15 12.02 8.49
C ASP A 260 32.76 11.40 8.34
N ILE A 261 32.04 11.17 9.45
CA ILE A 261 30.62 10.78 9.39
C ILE A 261 29.80 11.89 8.72
N PHE A 262 30.06 13.15 9.03
CA PHE A 262 29.40 14.29 8.37
C PHE A 262 29.71 14.34 6.86
N VAL A 263 30.97 14.11 6.46
CA VAL A 263 31.36 14.00 5.04
C VAL A 263 30.56 12.89 4.36
N ALA A 264 30.49 11.70 4.96
CA ALA A 264 29.76 10.57 4.39
C ALA A 264 28.26 10.86 4.28
N PHE A 265 27.68 11.48 5.30
CA PHE A 265 26.30 11.97 5.27
C PHE A 265 26.08 12.88 4.05
N VAL A 266 26.88 13.94 3.89
CA VAL A 266 26.72 14.89 2.76
C VAL A 266 26.92 14.19 1.42
N ALA A 267 27.98 13.38 1.29
CA ALA A 267 28.32 12.68 0.07
C ALA A 267 27.20 11.75 -0.41
N THR A 268 26.62 10.95 0.49
CA THR A 268 25.49 10.05 0.18
C THR A 268 24.26 10.82 -0.32
N HIS A 269 23.92 11.96 0.31
CA HIS A 269 22.76 12.76 -0.10
C HIS A 269 22.97 13.38 -1.49
N LEU A 270 24.14 13.95 -1.74
CA LEU A 270 24.47 14.55 -3.04
C LEU A 270 24.46 13.50 -4.15
N TYR A 271 24.97 12.30 -3.89
CA TYR A 271 24.93 11.19 -4.85
C TYR A 271 23.49 10.86 -5.27
N PHE A 272 22.59 10.65 -4.30
CA PHE A 272 21.20 10.33 -4.61
C PHE A 272 20.45 11.47 -5.28
N TYR A 273 20.61 12.70 -4.78
CA TYR A 273 19.96 13.87 -5.38
C TYR A 273 20.39 14.07 -6.83
N MET A 274 21.68 13.95 -7.15
CA MET A 274 22.16 14.00 -8.54
C MET A 274 21.61 12.85 -9.39
N ALA A 275 21.52 11.64 -8.83
CA ALA A 275 21.07 10.46 -9.56
C ALA A 275 19.60 10.55 -9.99
N MET A 276 18.75 11.12 -9.13
CA MET A 276 17.31 11.13 -9.33
C MET A 276 16.73 12.46 -9.85
N PHE A 277 17.47 13.56 -9.79
CA PHE A 277 16.95 14.91 -10.05
C PHE A 277 16.13 15.01 -11.35
N ASP A 278 16.64 14.42 -12.43
CA ASP A 278 15.99 14.48 -13.75
C ASP A 278 14.67 13.67 -13.83
N ALA A 279 14.38 12.83 -12.84
CA ALA A 279 13.12 12.07 -12.73
C ALA A 279 12.07 12.77 -11.84
N ILE A 280 12.44 13.86 -11.16
CA ILE A 280 11.56 14.61 -10.25
C ILE A 280 10.78 15.67 -11.00
N ASP A 281 9.48 15.79 -10.71
CA ASP A 281 8.62 16.79 -11.33
C ASP A 281 8.56 18.10 -10.54
N VAL A 282 8.67 18.01 -9.20
CA VAL A 282 8.57 19.15 -8.28
C VAL A 282 9.61 19.01 -7.18
N VAL A 283 10.46 20.02 -7.02
CA VAL A 283 11.42 20.10 -5.92
C VAL A 283 10.88 21.04 -4.85
N VAL A 284 10.73 20.52 -3.63
CA VAL A 284 10.19 21.21 -2.46
C VAL A 284 11.31 21.50 -1.48
N ASP A 285 11.67 22.78 -1.37
CA ASP A 285 12.59 23.31 -0.36
C ASP A 285 11.83 23.52 0.95
N VAL A 286 12.03 22.60 1.89
CA VAL A 286 11.34 22.61 3.18
C VAL A 286 11.77 23.80 4.04
N ASN A 287 12.99 24.32 3.86
CA ASN A 287 13.41 25.52 4.58
C ASN A 287 12.61 26.74 4.13
N ARG A 288 12.39 26.89 2.81
CA ARG A 288 11.60 28.01 2.27
C ARG A 288 10.12 27.95 2.63
N LEU A 289 9.52 26.76 2.75
CA LEU A 289 8.11 26.62 3.15
C LEU A 289 7.76 27.34 4.47
N THR A 290 8.74 27.48 5.37
CA THR A 290 8.52 28.02 6.72
C THR A 290 8.48 29.55 6.80
N GLY A 291 8.99 30.25 5.77
CA GLY A 291 9.13 31.71 5.78
C GLY A 291 8.72 32.41 4.48
N ASP A 292 8.40 31.65 3.43
CA ASP A 292 8.01 32.16 2.11
C ASP A 292 6.62 31.64 1.76
N ARG A 293 5.57 32.38 2.15
CA ARG A 293 4.17 31.99 1.92
C ARG A 293 3.84 31.89 0.43
N ALA A 294 4.38 32.80 -0.39
CA ALA A 294 4.19 32.77 -1.84
C ALA A 294 4.79 31.51 -2.46
N TYR A 295 5.96 31.07 -1.97
CA TYR A 295 6.53 29.79 -2.37
C TYR A 295 5.65 28.60 -1.95
N ALA A 296 5.15 28.59 -0.71
CA ALA A 296 4.24 27.53 -0.26
C ALA A 296 2.97 27.45 -1.14
N GLU A 297 2.34 28.57 -1.45
CA GLU A 297 1.17 28.65 -2.33
C GLU A 297 1.48 28.21 -3.76
N ALA A 298 2.66 28.53 -4.28
CA ALA A 298 3.09 28.05 -5.60
C ALA A 298 3.27 26.53 -5.64
N ILE A 299 3.79 25.93 -4.56
CA ILE A 299 3.89 24.47 -4.42
C ILE A 299 2.50 23.84 -4.29
N GLU A 300 1.62 24.39 -3.44
CA GLU A 300 0.22 23.96 -3.31
C GLU A 300 -0.49 23.97 -4.68
N ALA A 301 -0.36 25.07 -5.44
CA ALA A 301 -0.94 25.22 -6.77
C ALA A 301 -0.37 24.21 -7.77
N THR A 302 0.95 23.95 -7.73
CA THR A 302 1.59 22.97 -8.61
C THR A 302 1.10 21.55 -8.33
N ILE A 303 0.98 21.19 -7.05
CA ILE A 303 0.46 19.88 -6.62
C ILE A 303 -1.00 19.73 -7.03
N ALA A 304 -1.82 20.78 -6.84
CA ALA A 304 -3.21 20.76 -7.29
C ALA A 304 -3.34 20.60 -8.81
N ALA A 305 -2.53 21.32 -9.59
CA ALA A 305 -2.58 21.29 -11.05
C ALA A 305 -2.10 19.96 -11.65
N ARG A 306 -1.06 19.34 -11.07
CA ARG A 306 -0.45 18.11 -11.62
C ARG A 306 -0.95 16.82 -10.96
N GLY A 307 -1.24 16.86 -9.67
CA GLY A 307 -1.65 15.71 -8.87
C GLY A 307 -3.15 15.63 -8.60
N GLY A 308 -3.93 16.67 -8.96
CA GLY A 308 -5.37 16.70 -8.73
C GLY A 308 -5.79 16.74 -7.26
N ILE A 309 -4.87 17.09 -6.35
CA ILE A 309 -5.09 17.11 -4.90
C ILE A 309 -4.77 18.50 -4.37
N ARG A 310 -5.66 19.01 -3.52
CA ARG A 310 -5.40 20.23 -2.75
C ARG A 310 -4.86 19.85 -1.38
N ILE A 311 -3.71 20.40 -1.04
CA ILE A 311 -3.13 20.34 0.29
C ILE A 311 -2.91 21.76 0.80
N ASP A 312 -2.79 21.91 2.11
CA ASP A 312 -2.42 23.18 2.75
C ASP A 312 -1.05 23.02 3.43
N LEU A 313 -0.11 23.91 3.15
CA LEU A 313 1.26 23.90 3.66
C LEU A 313 1.53 25.03 4.67
N SER A 314 0.51 25.83 5.05
CA SER A 314 0.64 26.97 5.98
C SER A 314 1.11 26.60 7.39
N SER A 315 0.98 25.32 7.76
CA SER A 315 1.43 24.80 9.05
C SER A 315 2.94 24.51 9.11
N ALA A 316 3.71 24.78 8.05
CA ALA A 316 5.16 24.58 8.03
C ALA A 316 5.84 25.38 9.16
N ARG A 317 6.79 24.76 9.87
CA ARG A 317 7.56 25.39 10.95
C ARG A 317 9.04 25.11 10.79
N ALA A 318 9.86 26.13 11.03
CA ALA A 318 11.31 25.97 11.11
C ALA A 318 11.68 25.52 12.53
N ASN A 319 12.49 24.47 12.62
CA ASN A 319 13.16 24.11 13.86
C ASN A 319 14.60 23.74 13.54
N ILE A 320 15.57 24.45 14.10
CA ILE A 320 16.99 24.17 13.91
C ILE A 320 17.52 23.58 15.21
N GLU A 321 18.04 22.36 15.10
CA GLU A 321 18.65 21.67 16.23
C GLU A 321 20.15 22.02 16.30
N ALA A 322 20.76 21.86 17.47
CA ALA A 322 22.21 21.99 17.62
C ALA A 322 22.87 20.64 17.29
N PRO A 323 24.00 20.63 16.55
CA PRO A 323 24.76 19.41 16.31
C PRO A 323 25.30 18.84 17.62
N LEU A 324 25.81 17.60 17.56
CA LEU A 324 26.46 16.96 18.70
C LEU A 324 27.79 17.66 19.00
N ARG A 325 28.55 17.98 17.94
CA ARG A 325 29.81 18.72 17.98
C ARG A 325 29.87 19.70 16.80
N PRO A 326 30.54 20.85 16.93
CA PRO A 326 30.90 21.67 15.79
C PRO A 326 31.81 20.89 14.82
N VAL A 327 31.81 21.27 13.54
CA VAL A 327 32.80 20.74 12.58
C VAL A 327 34.18 21.23 12.99
N SER A 328 35.11 20.31 13.22
CA SER A 328 36.42 20.63 13.80
C SER A 328 37.40 21.21 12.78
N ASP A 329 37.39 20.69 11.55
CA ASP A 329 38.18 21.19 10.43
C ASP A 329 37.31 21.50 9.20
N PRO A 330 36.65 22.69 9.16
CA PRO A 330 35.78 23.05 8.05
C PRO A 330 36.48 23.05 6.68
N ALA A 331 37.78 23.35 6.63
CA ALA A 331 38.54 23.40 5.38
C ALA A 331 38.82 21.98 4.85
N GLY A 332 39.29 21.08 5.72
CA GLY A 332 39.50 19.67 5.39
C GLY A 332 38.19 18.96 5.03
N VAL A 333 37.12 19.21 5.78
CA VAL A 333 35.77 18.67 5.48
C VAL A 333 35.28 19.16 4.12
N ARG A 334 35.42 20.45 3.80
CA ARG A 334 35.08 20.98 2.48
C ARG A 334 35.86 20.27 1.37
N PHE A 335 37.17 20.09 1.56
CA PHE A 335 38.00 19.36 0.58
C PHE A 335 37.54 17.90 0.38
N LYS A 336 37.22 17.19 1.47
CA LYS A 336 36.71 15.82 1.41
C LYS A 336 35.35 15.76 0.70
N ILE A 337 34.42 16.67 1.01
CA ILE A 337 33.11 16.78 0.33
C ILE A 337 33.29 17.04 -1.17
N GLU A 338 34.16 17.99 -1.56
CA GLU A 338 34.46 18.27 -2.97
C GLU A 338 35.06 17.06 -3.70
N THR A 339 35.84 16.23 -3.00
CA THR A 339 36.41 15.01 -3.55
C THR A 339 35.32 13.98 -3.86
N PHE A 340 34.41 13.74 -2.91
CA PHE A 340 33.27 12.85 -3.13
C PHE A 340 32.24 13.43 -4.11
N PHE A 341 32.05 14.74 -4.18
CA PHE A 341 31.24 15.40 -5.19
C PHE A 341 31.73 15.05 -6.60
N LYS A 342 33.05 15.11 -6.84
CA LYS A 342 33.66 14.75 -8.13
C LYS A 342 33.49 13.26 -8.44
N TYR A 343 33.65 12.38 -7.46
CA TYR A 343 33.40 10.94 -7.65
C TYR A 343 31.95 10.66 -8.01
N ALA A 344 31.00 11.24 -7.26
CA ALA A 344 29.58 11.11 -7.54
C ALA A 344 29.23 11.67 -8.92
N THR A 345 29.73 12.83 -9.30
CA THR A 345 29.51 13.43 -10.63
C THR A 345 30.02 12.53 -11.76
N ARG A 346 31.23 11.96 -11.61
CA ARG A 346 31.81 11.06 -12.61
C ARG A 346 31.01 9.79 -12.80
N GLU A 347 30.51 9.21 -11.71
CA GLU A 347 29.78 7.96 -11.72
C GLU A 347 28.32 8.14 -12.15
N VAL A 348 27.62 9.10 -11.54
CA VAL A 348 26.22 9.41 -11.84
C VAL A 348 26.08 10.02 -13.23
N GLN A 349 27.01 10.85 -13.67
CA GLN A 349 26.89 11.67 -14.88
C GLN A 349 25.56 12.45 -14.86
N PRO A 350 25.40 13.38 -13.89
CA PRO A 350 24.18 14.18 -13.76
C PRO A 350 24.01 15.13 -14.94
N SER A 351 22.76 15.57 -15.19
CA SER A 351 22.53 16.74 -16.03
C SER A 351 23.17 17.99 -15.43
N SER A 352 23.39 19.03 -16.23
CA SER A 352 23.94 20.29 -15.74
C SER A 352 23.03 20.94 -14.67
N GLN A 353 21.71 20.72 -14.75
CA GLN A 353 20.75 21.20 -13.76
C GLN A 353 20.86 20.41 -12.45
N ALA A 354 20.95 19.09 -12.53
CA ALA A 354 21.14 18.22 -11.37
C ALA A 354 22.47 18.52 -10.64
N GLU A 355 23.54 18.76 -11.39
CA GLU A 355 24.84 19.13 -10.83
C GLU A 355 24.79 20.53 -10.19
N ALA A 356 24.18 21.51 -10.86
CA ALA A 356 24.00 22.86 -10.32
C ALA A 356 23.12 22.87 -9.06
N PHE A 357 22.08 22.03 -9.02
CA PHE A 357 21.26 21.80 -7.84
C PHE A 357 22.12 21.29 -6.67
N ALA A 358 22.89 20.22 -6.88
CA ALA A 358 23.73 19.64 -5.85
C ALA A 358 24.80 20.61 -5.33
N ARG A 359 25.42 21.41 -6.22
CA ARG A 359 26.38 22.46 -5.85
C ARG A 359 25.74 23.54 -4.97
N ARG A 360 24.54 23.98 -5.35
CA ARG A 360 23.78 24.95 -4.55
C ARG A 360 23.51 24.41 -3.14
N LEU A 361 23.19 23.13 -2.99
CA LEU A 361 22.99 22.52 -1.66
C LEU A 361 24.26 22.58 -0.80
N VAL A 362 25.43 22.34 -1.39
CA VAL A 362 26.72 22.46 -0.70
C VAL A 362 26.99 23.90 -0.27
N ASP A 363 26.74 24.87 -1.15
CA ASP A 363 26.92 26.29 -0.85
C ASP A 363 25.97 26.77 0.26
N GLU A 364 24.69 26.42 0.18
CA GLU A 364 23.67 26.73 1.20
C GLU A 364 24.00 26.07 2.55
N MET A 365 24.47 24.82 2.53
CA MET A 365 24.91 24.11 3.74
C MET A 365 26.06 24.84 4.43
N TRP A 366 27.08 25.26 3.68
CA TRP A 366 28.22 25.97 4.25
C TRP A 366 27.88 27.38 4.71
N ALA A 367 26.99 28.08 4.01
CA ALA A 367 26.48 29.38 4.44
C ALA A 367 25.73 29.25 5.78
N GLU A 368 24.93 28.20 5.94
CA GLU A 368 24.25 27.90 7.20
C GLU A 368 25.21 27.52 8.31
N HIS A 369 26.17 26.64 8.04
CA HIS A 369 27.22 26.28 8.99
C HIS A 369 27.98 27.52 9.51
N ALA A 370 28.35 28.45 8.62
CA ALA A 370 29.04 29.68 8.99
C ALA A 370 28.17 30.57 9.90
N ARG A 371 26.88 30.74 9.57
CA ARG A 371 25.92 31.48 10.40
C ARG A 371 25.79 30.84 11.77
N PHE A 372 25.57 29.52 11.82
CA PHE A 372 25.42 28.78 13.07
C PHE A 372 26.68 28.92 13.94
N THR A 373 27.87 28.69 13.37
CA THR A 373 29.15 28.83 14.08
C THR A 373 29.31 30.23 14.66
N PHE A 374 28.98 31.27 13.89
CA PHE A 374 29.05 32.65 14.37
C PHE A 374 28.17 32.86 15.62
N TYR A 375 26.92 32.41 15.59
CA TYR A 375 25.98 32.61 16.70
C TYR A 375 26.23 31.70 17.91
N THR A 376 26.82 30.52 17.71
CA THR A 376 27.00 29.54 18.79
C THR A 376 28.42 29.47 19.35
N ARG A 377 29.39 30.20 18.77
CA ARG A 377 30.79 30.20 19.20
C ARG A 377 30.98 30.44 20.71
N SER A 378 30.25 31.38 21.29
CA SER A 378 30.35 31.68 22.73
C SER A 378 29.81 30.55 23.60
N LEU A 379 28.73 29.90 23.16
CA LEU A 379 28.11 28.77 23.85
C LEU A 379 29.04 27.54 23.85
N PHE A 380 29.64 27.22 22.69
CA PHE A 380 30.60 26.12 22.61
C PHE A 380 31.90 26.41 23.37
N ALA A 381 32.43 27.63 23.28
CA ALA A 381 33.59 28.03 24.07
C ALA A 381 33.33 27.93 25.59
N ALA A 382 32.12 28.32 26.03
CA ALA A 382 31.70 28.18 27.42
C ALA A 382 31.58 26.69 27.82
N ALA A 383 30.96 25.85 26.98
CA ALA A 383 30.82 24.42 27.23
C ALA A 383 32.18 23.70 27.31
N ASP A 384 33.11 24.01 26.41
CA ASP A 384 34.47 23.46 26.42
C ASP A 384 35.24 23.90 27.68
N SER A 385 35.04 25.15 28.11
CA SER A 385 35.64 25.66 29.36
C SER A 385 34.98 25.10 30.63
N ALA A 386 33.72 24.68 30.55
CA ALA A 386 32.94 24.10 31.64
C ALA A 386 33.08 22.59 31.76
N SER A 387 33.76 21.93 30.81
CA SER A 387 34.09 20.51 30.91
C SER A 387 34.96 20.30 32.17
N PRO A 388 34.48 19.51 33.17
CA PRO A 388 35.13 19.35 34.49
C PRO A 388 36.56 18.79 34.44
N ALA A 389 37.02 18.37 33.26
CA ALA A 389 38.33 17.80 33.05
C ALA A 389 39.49 18.80 33.11
N SER A 390 39.25 20.13 33.06
CA SER A 390 40.38 21.09 32.97
C SER A 390 40.68 21.94 34.20
N LYS A 391 39.79 22.06 35.20
CA LYS A 391 40.06 22.86 36.43
C LYS A 391 39.26 22.42 37.66
N LEU A 392 39.22 21.14 37.98
CA LEU A 392 38.90 20.77 39.36
C LEU A 392 40.20 20.80 40.18
N ASP A 393 40.32 21.84 41.00
CA ASP A 393 41.27 21.93 42.10
C ASP A 393 41.22 20.61 42.90
N GLN A 394 42.37 19.97 43.13
CA GLN A 394 42.42 18.70 43.88
C GLN A 394 41.73 18.83 45.24
N GLY A 395 41.71 20.03 45.84
CA GLY A 395 40.97 20.35 47.06
C GLY A 395 39.44 20.30 46.91
N LEU A 396 38.89 20.83 45.81
CA LEU A 396 37.45 20.69 45.50
C LEU A 396 37.09 19.25 45.14
N LEU A 397 38.03 18.45 44.62
CA LEU A 397 37.84 17.03 44.34
C LEU A 397 37.84 16.19 45.62
N GLU A 398 38.64 16.55 46.62
CA GLU A 398 38.61 15.94 47.95
C GLU A 398 37.38 16.37 48.77
N GLU A 399 37.00 17.65 48.72
CA GLU A 399 35.81 18.16 49.38
C GLU A 399 34.53 17.62 48.71
N ALA A 400 34.52 17.55 47.37
CA ALA A 400 33.47 16.85 46.63
C ALA A 400 33.51 15.34 46.90
N ARG A 401 34.67 14.68 47.10
CA ARG A 401 34.72 13.26 47.51
C ARG A 401 34.19 13.05 48.92
N ALA A 402 34.46 13.95 49.86
CA ALA A 402 33.92 13.89 51.22
C ALA A 402 32.41 14.17 51.25
N LEU A 403 31.95 15.15 50.47
CA LEU A 403 30.54 15.46 50.30
C LEU A 403 29.81 14.39 49.48
N LEU A 404 30.48 13.74 48.52
CA LEU A 404 30.01 12.58 47.78
C LEU A 404 30.02 11.32 48.64
N ALA A 405 30.91 11.17 49.63
CA ALA A 405 30.89 10.07 50.60
C ALA A 405 29.76 10.25 51.63
N ALA A 406 29.54 11.48 52.13
CA ALA A 406 28.38 11.79 52.97
C ALA A 406 27.07 11.65 52.19
N LYS A 407 27.02 12.17 50.96
CA LYS A 407 25.91 11.93 50.04
C LYS A 407 25.84 10.49 49.57
N SER A 408 26.91 9.70 49.63
CA SER A 408 26.90 8.27 49.34
C SER A 408 26.19 7.53 50.44
N ALA A 409 26.37 7.89 51.72
CA ALA A 409 25.60 7.30 52.81
C ALA A 409 24.10 7.67 52.72
N ASP A 410 23.79 8.92 52.37
CA ASP A 410 22.41 9.34 52.08
C ASP A 410 21.86 8.69 50.79
N ALA A 411 22.70 8.51 49.78
CA ALA A 411 22.37 7.84 48.52
C ALA A 411 22.22 6.34 48.71
N ASP A 412 22.95 5.70 49.62
CA ASP A 412 22.82 4.30 49.98
C ASP A 412 21.49 4.10 50.71
N THR A 413 21.13 5.02 51.61
CA THR A 413 19.81 5.05 52.25
C THR A 413 18.69 5.30 51.24
N ALA A 414 18.89 6.21 50.29
CA ALA A 414 17.94 6.48 49.21
C ALA A 414 17.87 5.33 48.20
N LEU A 415 18.97 4.64 47.94
CA LEU A 415 19.06 3.45 47.08
C LEU A 415 18.37 2.27 47.74
N GLU A 416 18.51 2.08 49.05
CA GLU A 416 17.73 1.07 49.78
C GLU A 416 16.23 1.40 49.76
N ARG A 417 15.86 2.67 49.91
CA ARG A 417 14.45 3.09 49.75
C ARG A 417 13.95 2.90 48.31
N LEU A 418 14.78 3.18 47.31
CA LEU A 418 14.46 2.95 45.91
C LEU A 418 14.39 1.46 45.60
N ARG A 419 15.23 0.61 46.20
CA ARG A 419 15.14 -0.86 46.10
C ARG A 419 13.83 -1.36 46.70
N GLY A 420 13.45 -0.89 47.88
CA GLY A 420 12.14 -1.22 48.48
C GLY A 420 10.96 -0.78 47.61
N LEU A 421 11.01 0.45 47.07
CA LEU A 421 9.99 0.93 46.13
C LEU A 421 10.00 0.17 44.80
N GLN A 422 11.17 -0.28 44.34
CA GLN A 422 11.32 -1.09 43.13
C GLN A 422 10.74 -2.49 43.34
N GLU A 423 10.96 -3.12 44.50
CA GLU A 423 10.34 -4.39 44.88
C GLU A 423 8.81 -4.27 45.00
N GLU A 424 8.30 -3.18 45.58
CA GLU A 424 6.87 -2.88 45.59
C GLU A 424 6.32 -2.67 44.17
N LEU A 425 7.03 -1.91 43.33
CA LEU A 425 6.65 -1.66 41.95
C LEU A 425 6.66 -2.96 41.13
N ASP A 426 7.65 -3.82 41.32
CA ASP A 426 7.74 -5.13 40.67
C ASP A 426 6.63 -6.06 41.15
N THR A 427 6.26 -6.01 42.43
CA THR A 427 5.09 -6.73 42.96
C THR A 427 3.78 -6.25 42.30
N VAL A 428 3.61 -4.94 42.15
CA VAL A 428 2.45 -4.34 41.47
C VAL A 428 2.46 -4.67 39.98
N ARG A 429 3.63 -4.61 39.33
CA ARG A 429 3.83 -4.97 37.92
C ARG A 429 3.48 -6.44 37.70
N ASP A 430 3.94 -7.35 38.54
CA ASP A 430 3.62 -8.77 38.46
C ASP A 430 2.12 -9.02 38.66
N ALA A 431 1.48 -8.31 39.59
CA ALA A 431 0.04 -8.38 39.78
C ALA A 431 -0.73 -7.86 38.55
N ALA A 432 -0.31 -6.72 37.98
CA ALA A 432 -0.88 -6.18 36.76
C ALA A 432 -0.66 -7.13 35.57
N GLN A 433 0.52 -7.72 35.45
CA GLN A 433 0.85 -8.68 34.39
C GLN A 433 -0.02 -9.92 34.49
N ARG A 434 -0.25 -10.45 35.70
CA ARG A 434 -1.21 -11.54 35.92
C ARG A 434 -2.63 -11.15 35.49
N MET A 435 -3.10 -9.96 35.87
CA MET A 435 -4.42 -9.47 35.47
C MET A 435 -4.55 -9.32 33.94
N VAL A 436 -3.50 -8.81 33.28
CA VAL A 436 -3.45 -8.70 31.81
C VAL A 436 -3.45 -10.08 31.17
N SER A 437 -2.63 -11.02 31.66
CA SER A 437 -2.62 -12.39 31.15
C SER A 437 -3.95 -13.11 31.33
N GLU A 438 -4.63 -12.93 32.47
CA GLU A 438 -5.98 -13.47 32.68
C GLU A 438 -7.01 -12.83 31.75
N ALA A 439 -6.95 -11.51 31.54
CA ALA A 439 -7.83 -10.80 30.62
C ALA A 439 -7.61 -11.25 29.17
N ASP A 440 -6.36 -11.42 28.75
CA ASP A 440 -6.00 -11.91 27.44
C ASP A 440 -6.46 -13.36 27.24
N GLN A 441 -6.25 -14.26 28.22
CA GLN A 441 -6.78 -15.62 28.17
C GLN A 441 -8.31 -15.66 28.02
N ARG A 442 -9.04 -14.81 28.74
CA ARG A 442 -10.50 -14.68 28.59
C ARG A 442 -10.88 -14.15 27.21
N HIS A 443 -10.13 -13.19 26.68
CA HIS A 443 -10.35 -12.64 25.35
C HIS A 443 -10.09 -13.67 24.25
N GLN A 444 -8.99 -14.41 24.32
CA GLN A 444 -8.66 -15.49 23.39
C GLN A 444 -9.72 -16.61 23.43
N ALA A 445 -10.20 -16.98 24.62
CA ALA A 445 -11.29 -17.95 24.75
C ALA A 445 -12.59 -17.45 24.10
N ALA A 446 -12.92 -16.16 24.25
CA ALA A 446 -14.09 -15.57 23.59
C ALA A 446 -13.93 -15.51 22.07
N LEU A 447 -12.74 -15.18 21.55
CA LEU A 447 -12.44 -15.19 20.12
C LEU A 447 -12.51 -16.60 19.52
N ALA A 448 -12.01 -17.61 20.24
CA ALA A 448 -12.12 -19.01 19.83
C ALA A 448 -13.60 -19.42 19.71
N ALA A 449 -14.42 -19.12 20.71
CA ALA A 449 -15.85 -19.39 20.67
C ALA A 449 -16.56 -18.66 19.51
N GLN A 450 -16.19 -17.42 19.21
CA GLN A 450 -16.71 -16.68 18.05
C GLN A 450 -16.29 -17.29 16.71
N ARG A 451 -15.05 -17.78 16.60
CA ARG A 451 -14.56 -18.46 15.39
C ARG A 451 -15.30 -19.78 15.15
N ASP A 452 -15.54 -20.55 16.20
CA ASP A 452 -16.30 -21.80 16.13
C ASP A 452 -17.75 -21.54 15.67
N GLU A 453 -18.40 -20.51 16.23
CA GLU A 453 -19.75 -20.12 15.82
C GLU A 453 -19.79 -19.60 14.37
N ALA A 454 -18.83 -18.77 13.97
CA ALA A 454 -18.72 -18.34 12.57
C ALA A 454 -18.46 -19.51 11.61
N GLY A 455 -17.69 -20.52 12.04
CA GLY A 455 -17.49 -21.77 11.32
C GLY A 455 -18.79 -22.54 11.12
N ARG A 456 -19.60 -22.68 12.19
CA ARG A 456 -20.93 -23.30 12.11
C ARG A 456 -21.85 -22.57 11.13
N LEU A 457 -21.93 -21.25 11.22
CA LEU A 457 -22.77 -20.43 10.34
C LEU A 457 -22.33 -20.52 8.86
N ARG A 458 -21.02 -20.63 8.58
CA ARG A 458 -20.52 -20.85 7.21
C ARG A 458 -20.94 -22.20 6.64
N VAL A 459 -20.90 -23.25 7.45
CA VAL A 459 -21.36 -24.59 7.02
C VAL A 459 -22.86 -24.58 6.74
N GLU A 460 -23.65 -23.88 7.56
CA GLU A 460 -25.10 -23.72 7.35
C GLU A 460 -25.40 -22.92 6.08
N ALA A 461 -24.73 -21.79 5.87
CA ALA A 461 -24.88 -20.98 4.66
C ALA A 461 -24.47 -21.75 3.39
N ALA A 462 -23.43 -22.59 3.45
CA ALA A 462 -23.02 -23.44 2.33
C ALA A 462 -24.08 -24.50 2.00
N ARG A 463 -24.73 -25.10 3.03
CA ARG A 463 -25.86 -26.02 2.84
C ARG A 463 -27.06 -25.32 2.21
N GLU A 464 -27.40 -24.12 2.66
CA GLU A 464 -28.49 -23.33 2.07
C GLU A 464 -28.20 -22.94 0.63
N LYS A 465 -26.97 -22.53 0.31
CA LYS A 465 -26.56 -22.23 -1.06
C LYS A 465 -26.72 -23.46 -1.96
N SER A 466 -26.23 -24.62 -1.52
CA SER A 466 -26.39 -25.87 -2.29
C SER A 466 -27.86 -26.25 -2.49
N HIS A 467 -28.72 -26.00 -1.50
CA HIS A 467 -30.16 -26.23 -1.64
C HIS A 467 -30.80 -25.25 -2.65
N ASN A 468 -30.39 -23.98 -2.64
CA ASN A 468 -30.86 -22.99 -3.61
C ASN A 468 -30.39 -23.30 -5.03
N ASP A 469 -29.17 -23.80 -5.19
CA ASP A 469 -28.65 -24.23 -6.49
C ASP A 469 -29.46 -25.41 -7.06
N ASP A 470 -29.84 -26.39 -6.21
CA ASP A 470 -30.77 -27.48 -6.59
C ASP A 470 -32.15 -26.95 -6.98
N LEU A 471 -32.70 -25.99 -6.23
CA LEU A 471 -33.99 -25.36 -6.57
C LEU A 471 -33.93 -24.60 -7.90
N SER A 472 -32.87 -23.83 -8.15
CA SER A 472 -32.65 -23.12 -9.41
C SER A 472 -32.53 -24.08 -10.60
N ALA A 473 -31.79 -25.19 -10.45
CA ALA A 473 -31.66 -26.21 -11.49
C ALA A 473 -33.02 -26.85 -11.83
N ARG A 474 -33.87 -27.10 -10.83
CA ARG A 474 -35.23 -27.63 -11.03
C ARG A 474 -36.16 -26.63 -11.70
N LEU A 475 -36.09 -25.35 -11.33
CA LEU A 475 -36.87 -24.30 -11.99
C LEU A 475 -36.50 -24.20 -13.49
N ALA A 476 -35.20 -24.25 -13.82
CA ALA A 476 -34.76 -24.27 -15.21
C ALA A 476 -35.29 -25.50 -15.98
N ALA A 477 -35.36 -26.67 -15.34
CA ALA A 477 -35.95 -27.87 -15.95
C ALA A 477 -37.46 -27.71 -16.22
N LEU A 478 -38.21 -27.15 -15.27
CA LEU A 478 -39.64 -26.86 -15.44
C LEU A 478 -39.90 -25.84 -16.55
N GLU A 479 -39.05 -24.82 -16.70
CA GLU A 479 -39.17 -23.85 -17.80
C GLU A 479 -39.01 -24.51 -19.18
N VAL A 480 -38.11 -25.49 -19.29
CA VAL A 480 -37.94 -26.27 -20.54
C VAL A 480 -39.17 -27.12 -20.82
N GLU A 481 -39.73 -27.78 -19.81
CA GLU A 481 -40.95 -28.58 -19.94
C GLU A 481 -42.14 -27.72 -20.40
N LEU A 482 -42.32 -26.54 -19.80
CA LEU A 482 -43.37 -25.60 -20.18
C LEU A 482 -43.24 -25.09 -21.63
N ARG A 483 -42.00 -24.89 -22.10
CA ARG A 483 -41.74 -24.52 -23.51
C ARG A 483 -42.11 -25.65 -24.47
N HIS A 484 -41.82 -26.90 -24.11
CA HIS A 484 -42.22 -28.05 -24.92
C HIS A 484 -43.75 -28.18 -24.98
N GLU A 485 -44.44 -28.00 -23.86
CA GLU A 485 -45.91 -28.02 -23.80
C GLU A 485 -46.53 -26.90 -24.67
N ALA A 486 -45.97 -25.69 -24.61
CA ALA A 486 -46.41 -24.58 -25.46
C ALA A 486 -46.21 -24.86 -26.96
N ALA A 487 -45.05 -25.43 -27.34
CA ALA A 487 -44.76 -25.81 -28.72
C ALA A 487 -45.69 -26.93 -29.21
N PHE A 488 -45.99 -27.90 -28.35
CA PHE A 488 -46.95 -28.96 -28.63
C PHE A 488 -48.35 -28.41 -28.86
N ASN A 489 -48.84 -27.54 -27.97
CA ASN A 489 -50.14 -26.88 -28.11
C ASN A 489 -50.25 -26.08 -29.42
N ALA A 490 -49.20 -25.37 -29.81
CA ALA A 490 -49.17 -24.66 -31.09
C ALA A 490 -49.32 -25.63 -32.29
N LYS A 491 -48.67 -26.79 -32.24
CA LYS A 491 -48.79 -27.83 -33.26
C LYS A 491 -50.20 -28.44 -33.30
N LEU A 492 -50.81 -28.67 -32.13
CA LEU A 492 -52.17 -29.20 -32.04
C LEU A 492 -53.18 -28.23 -32.67
N VAL A 493 -53.08 -26.93 -32.38
CA VAL A 493 -53.91 -25.88 -32.98
C VAL A 493 -53.78 -25.89 -34.51
N SER A 494 -52.53 -25.96 -35.02
CA SER A 494 -52.29 -26.04 -36.46
C SER A 494 -52.94 -27.27 -37.10
N SER A 495 -52.88 -28.44 -36.45
CA SER A 495 -53.52 -29.67 -36.96
C SER A 495 -55.05 -29.55 -36.99
N VAL A 496 -55.65 -28.94 -35.96
CA VAL A 496 -57.10 -28.68 -35.91
C VAL A 496 -57.53 -27.76 -37.05
N ASP A 497 -56.74 -26.74 -37.39
CA ASP A 497 -57.05 -25.85 -38.51
C ASP A 497 -56.96 -26.56 -39.87
N VAL A 498 -55.98 -27.44 -40.06
CA VAL A 498 -55.89 -28.28 -41.27
C VAL A 498 -57.14 -29.16 -41.43
N LEU A 499 -57.59 -29.79 -40.34
CA LEU A 499 -58.82 -30.59 -40.36
C LEU A 499 -60.04 -29.74 -40.68
N ARG A 500 -60.17 -28.56 -40.06
CA ARG A 500 -61.27 -27.62 -40.35
C ARG A 500 -61.30 -27.20 -41.82
N GLN A 501 -60.13 -26.95 -42.42
CA GLN A 501 -60.03 -26.63 -43.85
C GLN A 501 -60.43 -27.81 -44.75
N ALA A 502 -60.01 -29.03 -44.40
CA ALA A 502 -60.37 -30.25 -45.11
C ALA A 502 -61.89 -30.50 -45.06
N PHE A 503 -62.51 -30.40 -43.88
CA PHE A 503 -63.97 -30.50 -43.74
C PHE A 503 -64.71 -29.44 -44.56
N GLY A 504 -64.25 -28.18 -44.52
CA GLY A 504 -64.85 -27.12 -45.34
C GLY A 504 -64.69 -27.34 -46.85
N ALA A 505 -63.64 -28.05 -47.30
CA ALA A 505 -63.50 -28.45 -48.71
C ALA A 505 -64.52 -29.53 -49.10
N VAL A 506 -64.71 -30.54 -48.23
CA VAL A 506 -65.71 -31.59 -48.43
C VAL A 506 -67.13 -31.01 -48.44
N GLU A 507 -67.47 -30.11 -47.51
CA GLU A 507 -68.79 -29.45 -47.49
C GLU A 507 -69.07 -28.66 -48.77
N ARG A 508 -68.06 -27.95 -49.31
CA ARG A 508 -68.20 -27.25 -50.59
C ARG A 508 -68.42 -28.21 -51.76
N GLU A 509 -67.72 -29.33 -51.78
CA GLU A 509 -67.83 -30.31 -52.85
C GLU A 509 -69.16 -31.07 -52.81
N VAL A 510 -69.66 -31.38 -51.60
CA VAL A 510 -70.99 -31.97 -51.39
C VAL A 510 -72.10 -30.95 -51.70
N GLY A 511 -71.94 -29.69 -51.30
CA GLY A 511 -72.88 -28.60 -51.61
C GLY A 511 -72.99 -28.28 -53.10
N LEU A 512 -71.87 -28.37 -53.86
CA LEU A 512 -71.85 -28.20 -55.31
C LEU A 512 -72.57 -29.35 -56.05
N ARG A 513 -72.52 -30.58 -55.51
CA ARG A 513 -73.25 -31.73 -56.07
C ARG A 513 -74.75 -31.70 -55.77
N GLY A 514 -75.18 -30.97 -54.74
CA GLY A 514 -76.59 -30.78 -54.38
C GLY A 514 -77.40 -29.86 -55.32
N ILE A 515 -76.76 -29.17 -56.27
CA ILE A 515 -77.42 -28.18 -57.14
C ILE A 515 -77.71 -28.69 -58.56
N HIS A 516 -77.25 -29.91 -58.94
CA HIS A 516 -77.47 -30.47 -60.28
C HIS A 516 -78.25 -31.80 -60.32
N ALA A 517 -79.12 -32.05 -59.33
CA ALA A 517 -79.95 -33.26 -59.29
C ALA A 517 -81.29 -33.12 -60.03
N ASP A 518 -81.35 -32.47 -61.20
CA ASP A 518 -82.57 -32.44 -62.03
C ASP A 518 -82.34 -32.51 -63.55
N GLN A 519 -81.18 -32.97 -64.02
CA GLN A 519 -81.01 -33.34 -65.44
C GLN A 519 -80.26 -34.68 -65.57
N GLY A 520 -80.80 -35.56 -66.42
CA GLY A 520 -80.58 -37.00 -66.43
C GLY A 520 -79.11 -37.44 -66.43
N VAL A 521 -78.83 -38.41 -65.55
CA VAL A 521 -77.52 -38.97 -65.27
C VAL A 521 -77.11 -40.02 -66.32
N SER A 522 -75.93 -39.81 -66.89
CA SER A 522 -75.16 -40.70 -67.77
C SER A 522 -74.36 -41.77 -66.95
N PRO A 523 -73.96 -42.92 -67.51
CA PRO A 523 -73.35 -44.05 -66.78
C PRO A 523 -71.96 -43.83 -66.16
N GLU A 524 -71.37 -42.63 -66.21
CA GLU A 524 -70.05 -42.32 -65.62
C GLU A 524 -70.06 -42.17 -64.08
N ILE A 525 -71.22 -42.20 -63.42
CA ILE A 525 -71.33 -41.98 -61.96
C ILE A 525 -70.84 -43.18 -61.13
N ALA A 526 -70.67 -44.36 -61.72
CA ALA A 526 -70.20 -45.54 -61.00
C ALA A 526 -68.69 -45.51 -60.62
N SER A 527 -67.84 -44.76 -61.33
CA SER A 527 -66.41 -44.65 -60.97
C SER A 527 -66.16 -43.60 -59.88
N VAL A 528 -66.93 -42.51 -59.86
CA VAL A 528 -66.84 -41.44 -58.86
C VAL A 528 -67.35 -41.89 -57.49
N ALA A 529 -68.31 -42.83 -57.44
CA ALA A 529 -68.80 -43.42 -56.19
C ALA A 529 -67.71 -44.24 -55.47
N ASN A 530 -66.84 -44.94 -56.21
CA ASN A 530 -65.76 -45.74 -55.63
C ASN A 530 -64.61 -44.87 -55.09
N ASP A 531 -64.31 -43.74 -55.75
CA ASP A 531 -63.29 -42.79 -55.29
C ASP A 531 -63.75 -42.01 -54.05
N ALA A 532 -65.04 -41.65 -53.99
CA ALA A 532 -65.64 -41.04 -52.81
C ALA A 532 -65.64 -42.01 -51.60
N ASP A 533 -65.94 -43.29 -51.83
CA ASP A 533 -65.95 -44.29 -50.75
C ASP A 533 -64.52 -44.62 -50.27
N ALA A 534 -63.51 -44.55 -51.15
CA ALA A 534 -62.10 -44.63 -50.78
C ALA A 534 -61.62 -43.40 -49.99
N GLN A 535 -62.03 -42.20 -50.39
CA GLN A 535 -61.73 -40.96 -49.65
C GLN A 535 -62.41 -40.93 -48.28
N VAL A 536 -63.68 -41.36 -48.17
CA VAL A 536 -64.39 -41.47 -46.89
C VAL A 536 -63.71 -42.49 -45.98
N ARG A 537 -63.30 -43.65 -46.50
CA ARG A 537 -62.54 -44.63 -45.71
C ARG A 537 -61.17 -44.12 -45.26
N ALA A 538 -60.43 -43.40 -46.11
CA ALA A 538 -59.17 -42.77 -45.73
C ALA A 538 -59.37 -41.69 -44.66
N MET A 539 -60.47 -40.94 -44.74
CA MET A 539 -60.83 -39.91 -43.77
C MET A 539 -61.24 -40.53 -42.43
N ILE A 540 -61.99 -41.63 -42.44
CA ILE A 540 -62.33 -42.40 -41.22
C ILE A 540 -61.06 -42.94 -40.57
N ALA A 541 -60.13 -43.55 -41.33
CA ALA A 541 -58.86 -44.03 -40.78
C ALA A 541 -58.02 -42.89 -40.17
N THR A 542 -58.01 -41.72 -40.80
CA THR A 542 -57.32 -40.53 -40.27
C THR A 542 -57.96 -40.03 -38.97
N ILE A 543 -59.30 -40.06 -38.89
CA ILE A 543 -60.05 -39.68 -37.68
C ILE A 543 -59.78 -40.68 -36.55
N GLU A 544 -59.70 -41.98 -36.85
CA GLU A 544 -59.40 -43.03 -35.87
C GLU A 544 -57.96 -42.89 -35.32
N ASP A 545 -56.97 -42.64 -36.19
CA ASP A 545 -55.59 -42.35 -35.76
C ASP A 545 -55.50 -41.09 -34.89
N LEU A 546 -56.21 -40.03 -35.28
CA LEU A 546 -56.27 -38.80 -34.49
C LEU A 546 -56.98 -39.00 -33.15
N ALA A 547 -58.04 -39.79 -33.10
CA ALA A 547 -58.73 -40.13 -31.86
C ALA A 547 -57.82 -40.94 -30.92
N MET A 548 -57.00 -41.84 -31.46
CA MET A 548 -56.02 -42.60 -30.69
C MET A 548 -54.90 -41.70 -30.13
N ILE A 549 -54.40 -40.77 -30.94
CA ILE A 549 -53.40 -39.77 -30.52
C ILE A 549 -53.99 -38.87 -29.42
N LEU A 550 -55.21 -38.36 -29.61
CA LEU A 550 -55.89 -37.53 -28.61
C LEU A 550 -56.17 -38.29 -27.31
N GLY A 551 -56.42 -39.60 -27.37
CA GLY A 551 -56.57 -40.46 -26.20
C GLY A 551 -55.29 -40.54 -25.36
N ARG A 552 -54.13 -40.80 -25.99
CA ARG A 552 -52.82 -40.85 -25.30
C ARG A 552 -52.41 -39.48 -24.75
N GLU A 553 -52.71 -38.42 -25.49
CA GLU A 553 -52.42 -37.05 -25.05
C GLU A 553 -53.32 -36.63 -23.89
N ARG A 554 -54.58 -37.08 -23.84
CA ARG A 554 -55.46 -36.82 -22.70
C ARG A 554 -54.97 -37.49 -21.41
N GLU A 555 -54.44 -38.71 -21.49
CA GLU A 555 -53.77 -39.35 -20.34
C GLU A 555 -52.52 -38.60 -19.91
N THR A 556 -51.71 -38.14 -20.89
CA THR A 556 -50.50 -37.33 -20.62
C THR A 556 -50.84 -35.98 -19.96
N LEU A 557 -51.90 -35.32 -20.40
CA LEU A 557 -52.40 -34.07 -19.80
C LEU A 557 -52.95 -34.29 -18.40
N ALA A 558 -53.65 -35.40 -18.13
CA ALA A 558 -54.12 -35.73 -16.79
C ALA A 558 -52.94 -35.97 -15.82
N ASP A 559 -51.88 -36.63 -16.30
CA ASP A 559 -50.64 -36.82 -15.53
C ASP A 559 -49.89 -35.50 -15.30
N LEU A 560 -49.84 -34.61 -16.29
CA LEU A 560 -49.27 -33.26 -16.17
C LEU A 560 -50.05 -32.39 -15.20
N GLU A 561 -51.38 -32.46 -15.21
CA GLU A 561 -52.24 -31.69 -14.29
C GLU A 561 -52.09 -32.18 -12.84
N ALA A 562 -51.93 -33.49 -12.65
CA ALA A 562 -51.59 -34.08 -11.35
C ALA A 562 -50.18 -33.70 -10.87
N ARG A 563 -49.20 -33.53 -11.78
CA ARG A 563 -47.86 -33.00 -11.46
C ARG A 563 -47.91 -31.51 -11.10
N LYS A 564 -48.58 -30.69 -11.91
CA LYS A 564 -48.77 -29.25 -11.68
C LYS A 564 -49.43 -28.97 -10.33
N THR A 565 -50.42 -29.78 -9.93
CA THR A 565 -51.07 -29.64 -8.61
C THR A 565 -50.10 -29.94 -7.46
N ARG A 566 -49.24 -30.95 -7.60
CA ARG A 566 -48.19 -31.27 -6.61
C ARG A 566 -47.12 -30.17 -6.55
N ASP A 567 -46.71 -29.65 -7.70
CA ASP A 567 -45.69 -28.59 -7.76
C ASP A 567 -46.21 -27.26 -7.22
N ASN A 568 -47.47 -26.91 -7.47
CA ASN A 568 -48.12 -25.73 -6.87
C ASN A 568 -48.21 -25.83 -5.34
N ALA A 569 -48.59 -26.98 -4.79
CA ALA A 569 -48.58 -27.19 -3.34
C ALA A 569 -47.17 -27.05 -2.75
N ARG A 570 -46.15 -27.49 -3.48
CA ARG A 570 -44.74 -27.38 -3.09
C ARG A 570 -44.19 -25.96 -3.18
N ILE A 571 -44.56 -25.21 -4.23
CA ILE A 571 -44.22 -23.79 -4.36
C ILE A 571 -44.81 -22.98 -3.20
N MET A 572 -46.06 -23.27 -2.80
CA MET A 572 -46.68 -22.62 -1.65
C MET A 572 -45.95 -22.96 -0.33
N GLN A 573 -45.46 -24.19 -0.16
CA GLN A 573 -44.59 -24.54 0.98
C GLN A 573 -43.25 -23.79 0.96
N LEU A 574 -42.62 -23.63 -0.22
CA LEU A 574 -41.37 -22.87 -0.36
C LEU A 574 -41.57 -21.38 -0.07
N LEU A 575 -42.69 -20.80 -0.52
CA LEU A 575 -43.03 -19.40 -0.21
C LEU A 575 -43.28 -19.19 1.29
N ALA A 576 -43.98 -20.12 1.94
CA ALA A 576 -44.17 -20.09 3.39
C ALA A 576 -42.83 -20.19 4.14
N ARG A 577 -41.93 -21.07 3.70
CA ARG A 577 -40.58 -21.20 4.29
C ARG A 577 -39.72 -19.95 4.05
N ARG A 578 -39.78 -19.36 2.86
CA ARG A 578 -39.09 -18.09 2.55
C ARG A 578 -39.58 -16.95 3.45
N ARG A 579 -40.88 -16.93 3.79
CA ARG A 579 -41.42 -15.94 4.73
C ARG A 579 -40.80 -16.08 6.11
N VAL A 580 -40.70 -17.31 6.64
CA VAL A 580 -40.05 -17.59 7.94
C VAL A 580 -38.57 -17.12 7.94
N LEU A 581 -37.83 -17.37 6.86
CA LEU A 581 -36.43 -16.92 6.74
C LEU A 581 -36.30 -15.38 6.72
N LEU A 582 -37.23 -14.69 6.06
CA LEU A 582 -37.26 -13.23 6.06
C LEU A 582 -37.56 -12.67 7.46
N ASP A 583 -38.51 -13.28 8.17
CA ASP A 583 -38.83 -12.88 9.54
C ASP A 583 -37.64 -13.13 10.50
N GLN A 584 -36.88 -14.23 10.31
CA GLN A 584 -35.64 -14.51 11.06
C GLN A 584 -34.52 -13.51 10.75
N ARG A 585 -34.32 -13.16 9.48
CA ARG A 585 -33.35 -12.13 9.07
C ARG A 585 -33.64 -10.80 9.76
N ASP A 586 -34.90 -10.39 9.77
CA ASP A 586 -35.31 -9.13 10.37
C ASP A 586 -35.10 -9.14 11.90
N ALA A 587 -35.34 -10.28 12.57
CA ALA A 587 -35.02 -10.46 13.98
C ALA A 587 -33.50 -10.34 14.28
N VAL A 588 -32.64 -10.88 13.41
CA VAL A 588 -31.17 -10.73 13.53
C VAL A 588 -30.75 -9.27 13.36
N LEU A 589 -31.32 -8.56 12.39
CA LEU A 589 -31.02 -7.14 12.17
C LEU A 589 -31.42 -6.28 13.38
N ASP A 590 -32.54 -6.59 14.02
CA ASP A 590 -32.96 -5.90 15.25
C ASP A 590 -32.02 -6.20 16.43
N LEU A 591 -31.52 -7.43 16.52
CA LEU A 591 -30.53 -7.81 17.54
C LEU A 591 -29.20 -7.05 17.36
N VAL A 592 -28.75 -6.88 16.11
CA VAL A 592 -27.58 -6.06 15.75
C VAL A 592 -27.80 -4.59 16.11
N ARG A 593 -28.99 -4.03 15.81
CA ARG A 593 -29.34 -2.65 16.19
C ARG A 593 -29.33 -2.46 17.71
N ALA A 594 -29.88 -3.42 18.46
CA ALA A 594 -29.87 -3.40 19.91
C ALA A 594 -28.44 -3.50 20.50
N ALA A 595 -27.58 -4.32 19.89
CA ALA A 595 -26.16 -4.41 20.28
C ALA A 595 -25.41 -3.10 20.01
N ARG A 596 -25.63 -2.47 18.86
CA ARG A 596 -25.03 -1.17 18.52
C ARG A 596 -25.48 -0.06 19.48
N THR A 597 -26.76 -0.05 19.84
CA THR A 597 -27.31 0.90 20.82
C THR A 597 -26.67 0.70 22.20
N ARG A 598 -26.53 -0.55 22.66
CA ARG A 598 -25.81 -0.85 23.91
C ARG A 598 -24.36 -0.40 23.87
N HIS A 599 -23.66 -0.65 22.77
CA HIS A 599 -22.28 -0.20 22.60
C HIS A 599 -22.15 1.32 22.66
N GLN A 600 -23.06 2.06 22.02
CA GLN A 600 -23.11 3.54 22.10
C GLN A 600 -23.36 4.04 23.52
N VAL A 601 -24.26 3.40 24.27
CA VAL A 601 -24.51 3.73 25.68
C VAL A 601 -23.25 3.51 26.52
N VAL A 602 -22.59 2.36 26.38
CA VAL A 602 -21.32 2.06 27.08
C VAL A 602 -20.25 3.08 26.72
N ALA A 603 -20.08 3.40 25.44
CA ALA A 603 -19.13 4.43 25.00
C ALA A 603 -19.45 5.82 25.59
N SER A 604 -20.73 6.19 25.68
CA SER A 604 -21.15 7.46 26.30
C SER A 604 -20.96 7.50 27.82
N LEU A 605 -21.07 6.36 28.50
CA LEU A 605 -20.80 6.25 29.93
C LEU A 605 -19.29 6.30 30.19
N ALA A 606 -18.50 5.63 29.36
CA ALA A 606 -17.04 5.68 29.42
C ALA A 606 -16.52 7.12 29.22
N SER A 607 -17.04 7.86 28.24
CA SER A 607 -16.64 9.25 28.02
C SER A 607 -17.04 10.18 29.18
N ARG A 608 -18.18 9.94 29.84
CA ARG A 608 -18.60 10.70 31.04
C ARG A 608 -17.80 10.35 32.31
N THR A 609 -17.20 9.17 32.37
CA THR A 609 -16.43 8.74 33.55
C THR A 609 -15.01 9.32 33.53
N VAL A 610 -14.53 9.75 32.36
CA VAL A 610 -13.25 10.46 32.20
C VAL A 610 -13.35 11.94 32.59
N GLU A 611 -14.56 12.49 32.72
CA GLU A 611 -14.79 13.85 33.22
C GLU A 611 -15.28 13.85 34.68
N ARG A 612 -14.37 13.89 35.66
CA ARG A 612 -14.56 14.50 37.01
C ARG A 612 -13.30 14.31 37.90
N PRO A 613 -13.08 15.11 38.95
CA PRO A 613 -13.42 16.51 39.20
C PRO A 613 -12.15 17.27 39.68
N GLY A 614 -11.47 17.97 38.78
CA GLY A 614 -10.23 18.69 39.10
C GLY A 614 -10.38 20.20 39.19
N ASP A 615 -11.48 20.75 39.72
CA ASP A 615 -11.54 22.19 40.02
C ASP A 615 -12.58 22.58 41.09
N ARG A 616 -12.43 22.01 42.29
CA ARG A 616 -13.06 22.52 43.52
C ARG A 616 -12.05 22.52 44.67
N SER A 617 -11.03 23.36 44.57
CA SER A 617 -10.20 23.76 45.72
C SER A 617 -9.74 25.21 45.60
N LYS A 618 -10.69 26.13 45.79
CA LYS A 618 -10.43 27.44 46.41
C LYS A 618 -11.59 27.79 47.35
N GLN A 619 -11.44 27.43 48.63
CA GLN A 619 -11.95 28.16 49.79
C GLN A 619 -11.26 27.67 51.05
#